data_AF-A0A940UHD3-F1
#
_entry.id   AF-A0A940UHD3-F1
#
_cell.length_a   1.000
_cell.length_b   1.000
_cell.length_c   1.000
_cell.angle_alpha   90.00
_cell.angle_beta   90.00
_cell.angle_gamma   90.00
#
_symmetry.space_group_name_H-M   'P 1'
#
loop_
_entity.id
_entity.type
_entity.pdbx_description
1 polymer ?
#
loop_
_entity_poly.entity_id
_entity_poly.type
_entity_poly.pdbx_seq_one_letter_code
_entity_poly.pdbx_strand_id
1 'polypeptide(L)'
;MKRVTTRKPKQARTNPSGPFGDILEAARLLSSSTIPEKVVETVLTNLCERLGKRARCAFLEGEDLRLRFWAGEHICPVAGLQIHKESIVWDVLEKGAAVNLTDPHDTNGYTHTLTAPIKIKAIIPLSYADPLSGQQKKMGVLIVDSGKEGVPISPEDFEYLQVIGQLIGAIVGRAELVEQLMTSCRRQEVILMETAHNFRNRIAAIGGFSRRIARLAQDTELAETATHLQEEVVALEGHLSEFEKYMSLPSQ
;
A
#
# COMPACT_ATOMS: atom_id res chain seq x y z
N MET A 1 17.80 -43.47 37.25
CA MET A 1 18.52 -43.82 36.00
C MET A 1 17.70 -43.38 34.80
N LYS A 2 18.39 -42.97 33.73
CA LYS A 2 17.97 -42.08 32.64
C LYS A 2 16.72 -42.55 31.86
N ARG A 3 15.73 -41.65 31.70
CA ARG A 3 14.69 -41.78 30.66
C ARG A 3 15.31 -41.47 29.32
N VAL A 4 15.42 -42.49 28.47
CA VAL A 4 15.77 -42.37 27.05
C VAL A 4 14.52 -41.89 26.32
N THR A 5 14.49 -40.61 25.94
CA THR A 5 13.50 -40.07 25.01
C THR A 5 13.94 -40.42 23.59
N THR A 6 13.28 -41.42 23.02
CA THR A 6 13.36 -41.75 21.60
C THR A 6 12.85 -40.57 20.76
N ARG A 7 13.77 -39.86 20.10
CA ARG A 7 13.45 -38.87 19.07
C ARG A 7 12.76 -39.59 17.92
N LYS A 8 11.46 -39.31 17.71
CA LYS A 8 10.76 -39.66 16.48
C LYS A 8 11.46 -38.97 15.29
N PRO A 9 11.62 -39.66 14.15
CA PRO A 9 12.18 -39.04 12.95
C PRO A 9 11.25 -37.91 12.49
N LYS A 10 11.84 -36.73 12.23
CA LYS A 10 11.17 -35.62 11.54
C LYS A 10 10.63 -36.17 10.22
N GLN A 11 9.30 -36.26 10.11
CA GLN A 11 8.64 -36.49 8.83
C GLN A 11 9.07 -35.38 7.88
N ALA A 12 9.75 -35.75 6.80
CA ALA A 12 9.97 -34.89 5.66
C ALA A 12 8.57 -34.49 5.14
N ARG A 13 8.22 -33.21 5.31
CA ARG A 13 7.08 -32.64 4.60
C ARG A 13 7.47 -32.66 3.12
N THR A 14 6.86 -33.55 2.37
CA THR A 14 6.85 -33.52 0.91
C THR A 14 6.17 -32.23 0.48
N ASN A 15 6.92 -31.30 -0.13
CA ASN A 15 6.37 -30.10 -0.76
C ASN A 15 5.35 -30.53 -1.83
N PRO A 16 4.07 -30.16 -1.71
CA PRO A 16 3.03 -30.59 -2.65
C PRO A 16 2.94 -29.71 -3.90
N SER A 17 3.89 -28.81 -4.15
CA SER A 17 3.85 -27.87 -5.27
C SER A 17 5.19 -27.87 -6.01
N GLY A 18 5.13 -27.90 -7.34
CA GLY A 18 6.32 -27.94 -8.21
C GLY A 18 7.21 -26.68 -8.08
N PRO A 19 8.23 -26.49 -8.94
CA PRO A 19 9.21 -25.40 -8.81
C PRO A 19 8.59 -23.99 -8.76
N PHE A 20 7.35 -23.83 -9.23
CA PHE A 20 6.59 -22.57 -9.25
C PHE A 20 5.45 -22.47 -8.23
N GLY A 21 5.36 -23.44 -7.30
CA GLY A 21 4.31 -23.48 -6.27
C GLY A 21 4.18 -22.19 -5.48
N ASP A 22 5.32 -21.65 -5.06
CA ASP A 22 5.39 -20.42 -4.24
C ASP A 22 4.98 -19.18 -5.03
N ILE A 23 5.20 -19.17 -6.35
CA ILE A 23 4.73 -18.09 -7.23
C ILE A 23 3.22 -18.13 -7.35
N LEU A 24 2.64 -19.32 -7.53
CA LEU A 24 1.19 -19.49 -7.60
C LEU A 24 0.52 -19.21 -6.25
N GLU A 25 1.17 -19.55 -5.15
CA GLU A 25 0.69 -19.22 -3.80
C GLU A 25 0.78 -17.72 -3.56
N ALA A 26 1.90 -17.06 -3.90
CA ALA A 26 2.01 -15.62 -3.85
C ALA A 26 0.91 -14.96 -4.70
N ALA A 27 0.72 -15.40 -5.95
CA ALA A 27 -0.33 -14.96 -6.87
C ALA A 27 -1.75 -15.15 -6.29
N ARG A 28 -2.00 -16.29 -5.64
CA ARG A 28 -3.27 -16.56 -4.98
C ARG A 28 -3.50 -15.63 -3.79
N LEU A 29 -2.48 -15.41 -2.96
CA LEU A 29 -2.53 -14.44 -1.88
C LEU A 29 -2.75 -13.00 -2.41
N LEU A 30 -2.25 -12.66 -3.62
CA LEU A 30 -2.59 -11.41 -4.31
C LEU A 30 -4.10 -11.29 -4.52
N SER A 31 -4.75 -12.38 -4.92
CA SER A 31 -6.16 -12.33 -5.30
C SER A 31 -7.10 -12.29 -4.09
N SER A 32 -6.66 -12.77 -2.92
CA SER A 32 -7.55 -13.02 -1.78
C SER A 32 -7.30 -12.17 -0.54
N SER A 33 -6.15 -11.49 -0.40
CA SER A 33 -5.83 -10.74 0.82
C SER A 33 -6.19 -9.26 0.71
N THR A 34 -6.90 -8.76 1.72
CA THR A 34 -7.14 -7.33 1.96
C THR A 34 -6.04 -6.67 2.80
N ILE A 35 -5.08 -7.44 3.32
CA ILE A 35 -3.98 -6.97 4.19
C ILE A 35 -2.64 -7.24 3.49
N PRO A 36 -2.10 -6.26 2.77
CA PRO A 36 -0.85 -6.36 2.00
C PRO A 36 0.35 -6.82 2.83
N GLU A 37 0.44 -6.33 4.07
CA GLU A 37 1.57 -6.57 4.98
C GLU A 37 1.72 -8.06 5.29
N LYS A 38 0.62 -8.74 5.59
CA LYS A 38 0.60 -10.18 5.85
C LYS A 38 1.01 -11.01 4.63
N VAL A 39 0.70 -10.51 3.43
CA VAL A 39 1.13 -11.18 2.19
C VAL A 39 2.65 -11.06 2.04
N VAL A 40 3.20 -9.86 2.26
CA VAL A 40 4.65 -9.65 2.20
C VAL A 40 5.39 -10.54 3.22
N GLU A 41 4.91 -10.62 4.46
CA GLU A 41 5.48 -11.49 5.49
C GLU A 41 5.46 -12.98 5.10
N THR A 42 4.32 -13.45 4.58
CA THR A 42 4.18 -14.83 4.10
C THR A 42 5.15 -15.12 2.96
N VAL A 43 5.23 -14.22 1.97
CA VAL A 43 6.14 -14.37 0.83
C VAL A 43 7.60 -14.40 1.29
N LEU A 44 8.00 -13.53 2.21
CA LEU A 44 9.37 -13.53 2.76
C LEU A 44 9.68 -14.81 3.54
N THR A 45 8.71 -15.34 4.29
CA THR A 45 8.86 -16.60 5.01
C THR A 45 9.07 -17.76 4.04
N ASN A 46 8.26 -17.85 2.99
CA ASN A 46 8.41 -18.87 1.95
C ASN A 46 9.75 -18.75 1.20
N LEU A 47 10.20 -17.53 0.89
CA LEU A 47 11.54 -17.28 0.31
C LEU A 47 12.65 -17.81 1.23
N CYS A 48 12.53 -17.52 2.53
CA CYS A 48 13.52 -17.94 3.52
C CYS A 48 13.60 -19.46 3.63
N GLU A 49 12.44 -20.14 3.68
CA GLU A 49 12.36 -21.60 3.76
C GLU A 49 12.88 -22.28 2.48
N ARG A 50 12.50 -21.75 1.31
CA ARG A 50 12.89 -22.32 0.01
C ARG A 50 14.38 -22.18 -0.26
N LEU A 51 14.94 -20.99 -0.08
CA LEU A 51 16.32 -20.69 -0.47
C LEU A 51 17.31 -21.01 0.66
N GLY A 52 16.84 -21.21 1.89
CA GLY A 52 17.70 -21.28 3.07
C GLY A 52 18.47 -19.97 3.30
N LYS A 53 17.91 -18.85 2.84
CA LYS A 53 18.50 -17.51 2.90
C LYS A 53 17.64 -16.60 3.77
N ARG A 54 18.17 -15.46 4.16
CA ARG A 54 17.42 -14.43 4.86
C ARG A 54 16.83 -13.48 3.84
N ALA A 55 15.60 -13.03 4.07
CA ALA A 55 14.90 -12.15 3.17
C ALA A 55 14.35 -10.94 3.93
N ARG A 56 14.45 -9.75 3.35
CA ARG A 56 14.05 -8.49 3.97
C ARG A 56 13.42 -7.57 2.94
N CYS A 57 12.36 -6.88 3.31
CA CYS A 57 11.79 -5.80 2.50
C CYS A 57 11.97 -4.46 3.21
N ALA A 58 12.46 -3.47 2.46
CA ALA A 58 12.40 -2.07 2.85
C ALA A 58 11.47 -1.31 1.91
N PHE A 59 10.67 -0.41 2.46
CA PHE A 59 9.71 0.40 1.72
C PHE A 59 10.00 1.89 1.88
N LEU A 60 9.67 2.65 0.84
CA LEU A 60 9.75 4.10 0.85
C LEU A 60 8.65 4.67 1.75
N GLU A 61 9.06 5.45 2.75
CA GLU A 61 8.21 6.18 3.68
C GLU A 61 8.62 7.66 3.62
N GLY A 62 7.97 8.43 2.74
CA GLY A 62 8.43 9.77 2.39
C GLY A 62 9.78 9.73 1.67
N GLU A 63 10.77 10.43 2.23
CA GLU A 63 12.15 10.53 1.69
C GLU A 63 13.11 9.47 2.26
N ASP A 64 12.59 8.52 3.04
CA ASP A 64 13.36 7.49 3.73
C ASP A 64 13.00 6.09 3.21
N LEU A 65 13.99 5.21 3.13
CA LEU A 65 13.81 3.79 2.85
C LEU A 65 13.95 3.02 4.17
N ARG A 66 12.88 2.39 4.65
CA ARG A 66 12.84 1.76 5.98
C ARG A 66 12.56 0.27 5.88
N LEU A 67 13.34 -0.52 6.61
CA LEU A 67 13.13 -1.96 6.75
C LEU A 67 11.86 -2.23 7.55
N ARG A 68 10.91 -2.95 6.94
CA ARG A 68 9.59 -3.21 7.53
C ARG A 68 9.32 -4.68 7.81
N PHE A 69 9.76 -5.56 6.91
CA PHE A 69 9.49 -6.99 7.00
C PHE A 69 10.77 -7.79 6.81
N TRP A 70 10.86 -8.92 7.49
CA TRP A 70 12.01 -9.80 7.42
C TRP A 70 11.63 -11.25 7.73
N ALA A 71 12.43 -12.18 7.21
CA ALA A 71 12.37 -13.59 7.50
C ALA A 71 13.80 -14.17 7.61
N GLY A 72 13.97 -15.14 8.50
CA GLY A 72 15.26 -15.76 8.83
C GLY A 72 15.94 -15.17 10.06
N GLU A 73 17.06 -15.78 10.47
CA GLU A 73 17.75 -15.40 11.70
C GLU A 73 18.58 -14.12 11.57
N HIS A 74 18.28 -13.15 12.42
CA HIS A 74 18.98 -11.86 12.49
C HIS A 74 19.56 -11.64 13.89
N ILE A 75 20.82 -11.23 13.94
CA ILE A 75 21.56 -11.00 15.19
C ILE A 75 21.13 -9.67 15.85
N CYS A 76 20.45 -8.79 15.12
CA CYS A 76 19.98 -7.49 15.60
C CYS A 76 18.53 -7.25 15.16
N PRO A 77 17.77 -6.42 15.91
CA PRO A 77 16.45 -6.00 15.48
C PRO A 77 16.56 -5.20 14.19
N VAL A 78 15.95 -5.70 13.12
CA VAL A 78 15.95 -5.07 11.79
C VAL A 78 14.71 -4.21 11.54
N ALA A 79 13.70 -4.30 12.42
CA ALA A 79 12.44 -3.57 12.31
C ALA A 79 12.66 -2.06 12.41
N GLY A 80 12.15 -1.32 11.43
CA GLY A 80 12.15 0.15 11.44
C GLY A 80 13.52 0.79 11.15
N LEU A 81 14.54 0.00 10.82
CA LEU A 81 15.85 0.54 10.47
C LEU A 81 15.80 1.33 9.16
N GLN A 82 16.29 2.56 9.19
CA GLN A 82 16.45 3.39 8.00
C GLN A 82 17.69 2.95 7.23
N ILE A 83 17.52 2.70 5.94
CA ILE A 83 18.61 2.37 5.03
C ILE A 83 19.42 3.64 4.72
N HIS A 84 20.73 3.54 4.84
CA HIS A 84 21.63 4.66 4.57
C HIS A 84 21.53 5.08 3.08
N LYS A 85 21.47 6.39 2.81
CA LYS A 85 21.33 6.93 1.45
C LYS A 85 22.52 6.62 0.55
N GLU A 86 23.71 6.50 1.13
CA GLU A 86 24.94 6.09 0.43
C GLU A 86 25.12 4.56 0.38
N SER A 87 24.08 3.78 0.64
CA SER A 87 24.16 2.32 0.54
C SER A 87 23.91 1.85 -0.89
N ILE A 88 24.49 0.71 -1.24
CA ILE A 88 24.21 0.05 -2.53
C ILE A 88 22.73 -0.29 -2.71
N VAL A 89 22.01 -0.47 -1.61
CA VAL A 89 20.56 -0.73 -1.63
C VAL A 89 19.79 0.49 -2.13
N TRP A 90 20.23 1.69 -1.71
CA TRP A 90 19.65 2.94 -2.17
C TRP A 90 19.96 3.20 -3.65
N ASP A 91 21.21 2.95 -4.06
CA ASP A 91 21.64 3.07 -5.46
C ASP A 91 20.82 2.16 -6.40
N VAL A 92 20.54 0.92 -5.98
CA VAL A 92 19.66 -0.01 -6.72
C VAL A 92 18.23 0.52 -6.84
N LEU A 93 17.68 1.11 -5.79
CA LEU A 93 16.36 1.74 -5.82
C LEU A 93 16.34 2.94 -6.78
N GLU A 94 17.38 3.77 -6.76
CA GLU A 94 17.50 4.94 -7.64
C GLU A 94 17.64 4.56 -9.11
N LYS A 95 18.45 3.54 -9.42
CA LYS A 95 18.63 3.06 -10.79
C LYS A 95 17.46 2.21 -11.29
N GLY A 96 16.74 1.56 -10.38
CA GLY A 96 15.65 0.63 -10.74
C GLY A 96 16.13 -0.66 -11.38
N ALA A 97 17.42 -1.02 -11.24
CA ALA A 97 18.01 -2.22 -11.81
C ALA A 97 18.41 -3.21 -10.71
N ALA A 98 17.93 -4.45 -10.80
CA ALA A 98 18.28 -5.50 -9.85
C ALA A 98 19.78 -5.84 -9.90
N VAL A 99 20.38 -6.13 -8.74
CA VAL A 99 21.81 -6.46 -8.63
C VAL A 99 22.01 -7.72 -7.80
N ASN A 100 22.83 -8.64 -8.31
CA ASN A 100 23.29 -9.83 -7.59
C ASN A 100 24.77 -9.66 -7.22
N LEU A 101 25.04 -9.34 -5.95
CA LEU A 101 26.40 -9.13 -5.45
C LEU A 101 26.99 -10.47 -5.05
N THR A 102 27.91 -10.97 -5.88
CA THR A 102 28.57 -12.27 -5.69
C THR A 102 30.02 -12.12 -5.24
N ASP A 103 30.66 -10.98 -5.51
CA ASP A 103 31.98 -10.63 -4.99
C ASP A 103 31.83 -9.67 -3.78
N PRO A 104 32.46 -9.96 -2.62
CA PRO A 104 32.48 -9.03 -1.50
C PRO A 104 32.99 -7.61 -1.84
N HIS A 105 33.87 -7.47 -2.84
CA HIS A 105 34.44 -6.20 -3.27
C HIS A 105 33.45 -5.30 -4.02
N ASP A 106 32.35 -5.85 -4.55
CA ASP A 106 31.30 -5.07 -5.24
C ASP A 106 30.62 -4.06 -4.30
N THR A 107 30.78 -4.22 -2.98
CA THR A 107 30.23 -3.31 -1.97
C THR A 107 31.22 -2.26 -1.48
N ASN A 108 32.45 -2.27 -1.98
CA ASN A 108 33.47 -1.30 -1.57
C ASN A 108 33.03 0.13 -1.96
N GLY A 109 33.15 1.06 -1.01
CA GLY A 109 32.76 2.45 -1.19
C GLY A 109 31.30 2.77 -0.81
N TYR A 110 30.49 1.77 -0.49
CA TYR A 110 29.13 1.97 0.03
C TYR A 110 29.06 1.89 1.55
N THR A 111 28.19 2.71 2.14
CA THR A 111 27.91 2.67 3.57
C THR A 111 26.89 1.56 3.88
N HIS A 112 27.21 0.69 4.85
CA HIS A 112 26.32 -0.41 5.24
C HIS A 112 25.36 -0.01 6.36
N THR A 113 24.07 -0.31 6.19
CA THR A 113 23.03 -0.03 7.20
C THR A 113 23.15 -0.92 8.44
N LEU A 114 23.55 -2.18 8.28
CA LEU A 114 23.66 -3.12 9.40
C LEU A 114 25.05 -3.05 10.03
N THR A 115 25.10 -3.22 11.35
CA THR A 115 26.34 -3.21 12.14
C THR A 115 27.35 -4.26 11.69
N ALA A 116 26.88 -5.43 11.26
CA ALA A 116 27.70 -6.43 10.58
C ALA A 116 27.47 -6.33 9.06
N PRO A 117 28.48 -5.92 8.27
CA PRO A 117 28.31 -5.71 6.84
C PRO A 117 28.06 -7.03 6.13
N ILE A 118 26.98 -7.09 5.35
CA ILE A 118 26.65 -8.22 4.49
C ILE A 118 27.03 -7.82 3.07
N LYS A 119 28.11 -8.43 2.57
CA LYS A 119 28.69 -8.06 1.29
C LYS A 119 28.02 -8.79 0.12
N ILE A 120 27.78 -10.09 0.29
CA ILE A 120 27.14 -10.97 -0.71
C ILE A 120 25.62 -10.99 -0.49
N LYS A 121 24.86 -10.51 -1.47
CA LYS A 121 23.39 -10.37 -1.40
C LYS A 121 22.79 -10.04 -2.77
N ALA A 122 21.52 -10.40 -2.96
CA ALA A 122 20.70 -9.91 -4.06
C ALA A 122 19.84 -8.73 -3.58
N ILE A 123 19.70 -7.73 -4.44
CA ILE A 123 18.89 -6.53 -4.19
C ILE A 123 17.98 -6.35 -5.39
N ILE A 124 16.67 -6.43 -5.16
CA ILE A 124 15.64 -6.36 -6.19
C ILE A 124 14.80 -5.10 -5.93
N PRO A 125 14.75 -4.13 -6.85
CA PRO A 125 13.88 -2.97 -6.70
C PRO A 125 12.41 -3.39 -6.82
N LEU A 126 11.58 -2.82 -5.97
CA LEU A 126 10.13 -3.00 -5.96
C LEU A 126 9.49 -1.76 -6.57
N SER A 127 8.70 -1.97 -7.61
CA SER A 127 8.00 -0.89 -8.31
C SER A 127 6.67 -1.38 -8.86
N TYR A 128 5.79 -0.44 -9.20
CA TYR A 128 4.58 -0.71 -9.96
C TYR A 128 4.35 0.38 -11.00
N ALA A 129 3.65 0.05 -12.07
CA ALA A 129 3.18 1.04 -13.03
C ALA A 129 1.91 1.70 -12.48
N ASP A 130 1.96 3.00 -12.24
CA ASP A 130 0.78 3.77 -11.88
C ASP A 130 -0.20 3.81 -13.07
N PRO A 131 -1.43 3.29 -12.91
CA PRO A 131 -2.41 3.26 -14.00
C PRO A 131 -2.86 4.64 -14.46
N LEU A 132 -2.71 5.69 -13.64
CA LEU A 132 -3.14 7.04 -13.98
C LEU A 132 -2.08 7.79 -14.81
N SER A 133 -0.82 7.73 -14.39
CA SER A 133 0.28 8.45 -15.05
C SER A 133 1.04 7.61 -16.07
N GLY A 134 0.91 6.27 -16.02
CA GLY A 134 1.74 5.34 -16.79
C GLY A 134 3.21 5.29 -16.33
N GLN A 135 3.56 6.02 -15.27
CA GLN A 135 4.93 6.07 -14.77
C GLN A 135 5.23 4.91 -13.83
N GLN A 136 6.48 4.44 -13.86
CA GLN A 136 6.97 3.48 -12.88
C GLN A 136 7.19 4.18 -11.54
N LYS A 137 6.41 3.79 -10.55
CA LYS A 137 6.54 4.27 -9.18
C LYS A 137 7.38 3.31 -8.36
N LYS A 138 8.44 3.84 -7.75
CA LYS A 138 9.34 3.11 -6.87
C LYS A 138 8.67 2.95 -5.51
N MET A 139 8.69 1.74 -4.97
CA MET A 139 8.06 1.41 -3.69
C MET A 139 9.05 1.00 -2.63
N GLY A 140 10.18 0.41 -3.03
CA GLY A 140 11.11 -0.15 -2.08
C GLY A 140 12.05 -1.16 -2.70
N VAL A 141 12.56 -2.06 -1.88
CA VAL A 141 13.56 -3.06 -2.25
C VAL A 141 13.34 -4.36 -1.48
N LEU A 142 13.50 -5.48 -2.18
CA LEU A 142 13.67 -6.80 -1.59
C LEU A 142 15.18 -7.10 -1.52
N ILE A 143 15.64 -7.53 -0.36
CA ILE A 143 17.05 -7.85 -0.09
C ILE A 143 17.11 -9.29 0.38
N VAL A 144 17.91 -10.12 -0.29
CA VAL A 144 18.11 -11.53 0.07
C VAL A 144 19.58 -11.83 0.25
N ASP A 145 19.94 -12.53 1.33
CA ASP A 145 21.33 -12.80 1.66
C ASP A 145 21.53 -14.05 2.53
N SER A 146 22.74 -14.59 2.52
CA SER A 146 23.14 -15.78 3.31
C SER A 146 23.70 -15.43 4.69
N GLY A 147 23.58 -14.17 5.11
CA GLY A 147 24.25 -13.65 6.29
C GLY A 147 25.74 -13.91 6.34
N LYS A 148 26.20 -14.50 7.44
CA LYS A 148 27.64 -14.73 7.66
C LYS A 148 28.20 -15.87 6.81
N GLU A 149 27.34 -16.73 6.27
CA GLU A 149 27.79 -17.85 5.44
C GLU A 149 28.37 -17.38 4.10
N GLY A 150 27.96 -16.20 3.63
CA GLY A 150 28.54 -15.60 2.42
C GLY A 150 28.30 -16.40 1.14
N VAL A 151 27.40 -17.39 1.14
CA VAL A 151 27.12 -18.19 -0.05
C VAL A 151 26.44 -17.30 -1.10
N PRO A 152 26.96 -17.18 -2.33
CA PRO A 152 26.31 -16.42 -3.40
C PRO A 152 24.89 -16.92 -3.73
N ILE A 153 24.09 -16.04 -4.31
CA ILE A 153 22.78 -16.40 -4.86
C ILE A 153 23.00 -16.83 -6.30
N SER A 154 22.48 -18.00 -6.66
CA SER A 154 22.61 -18.54 -8.01
C SER A 154 21.92 -17.64 -9.05
N PRO A 155 22.34 -17.67 -10.33
CA PRO A 155 21.63 -16.95 -11.39
C PRO A 155 20.14 -17.32 -11.46
N GLU A 156 19.82 -18.61 -11.32
CA GLU A 156 18.45 -19.11 -11.36
C GLU A 156 17.61 -18.59 -10.18
N ASP A 157 18.17 -18.59 -8.97
CA ASP A 157 17.51 -18.02 -7.80
C ASP A 157 17.36 -16.50 -7.93
N PHE A 158 18.33 -15.82 -8.56
CA PHE A 158 18.26 -14.39 -8.78
C PHE A 158 17.14 -14.01 -9.77
N GLU A 159 16.98 -14.74 -10.86
CA GLU A 159 15.84 -14.58 -11.78
C GLU A 159 14.51 -14.81 -11.07
N TYR A 160 14.43 -15.87 -10.26
CA TYR A 160 13.26 -16.15 -9.43
C TYR A 160 12.93 -14.98 -8.49
N LEU A 161 13.94 -14.42 -7.81
CA LEU A 161 13.77 -13.28 -6.92
C LEU A 161 13.28 -12.01 -7.65
N GLN A 162 13.66 -11.81 -8.90
CA GLN A 162 13.14 -10.70 -9.70
C GLN A 162 11.63 -10.84 -9.94
N VAL A 163 11.16 -12.05 -10.28
CA VAL A 163 9.72 -12.31 -10.44
C VAL A 163 8.98 -12.07 -9.12
N ILE A 164 9.52 -12.56 -8.01
CA ILE A 164 8.92 -12.33 -6.69
C ILE A 164 8.91 -10.83 -6.34
N GLY A 165 9.97 -10.10 -6.65
CA GLY A 165 10.04 -8.65 -6.47
C GLY A 165 8.95 -7.91 -7.26
N GLN A 166 8.69 -8.32 -8.51
CA GLN A 166 7.59 -7.76 -9.30
C GLN A 166 6.23 -8.02 -8.67
N LEU A 167 6.00 -9.23 -8.16
CA LEU A 167 4.74 -9.57 -7.48
C LEU A 167 4.56 -8.76 -6.19
N ILE A 168 5.60 -8.64 -5.36
CA ILE A 168 5.57 -7.79 -4.16
C ILE A 168 5.30 -6.33 -4.53
N GLY A 169 5.97 -5.80 -5.55
CA GLY A 169 5.74 -4.44 -6.05
C GLY A 169 4.27 -4.22 -6.46
N ALA A 170 3.68 -5.17 -7.18
CA ALA A 170 2.28 -5.13 -7.58
C ALA A 170 1.31 -5.18 -6.38
N ILE A 171 1.58 -6.00 -5.35
CA ILE A 171 0.77 -6.07 -4.12
C ILE A 171 0.67 -4.70 -3.47
N VAL A 172 1.84 -4.12 -3.20
CA VAL A 172 1.97 -2.91 -2.41
C VAL A 172 1.48 -1.71 -3.22
N GLY A 173 1.77 -1.66 -4.52
CA GLY A 173 1.22 -0.65 -5.41
C GLY A 173 -0.30 -0.66 -5.46
N ARG A 174 -0.92 -1.84 -5.59
CA ARG A 174 -2.38 -1.96 -5.56
C ARG A 174 -2.97 -1.50 -4.24
N ALA A 175 -2.33 -1.83 -3.12
CA ALA A 175 -2.77 -1.38 -1.80
C ALA A 175 -2.77 0.14 -1.70
N GLU A 176 -1.70 0.78 -2.15
CA GLU A 176 -1.59 2.24 -2.17
C GLU A 176 -2.69 2.87 -3.03
N LEU A 177 -2.96 2.32 -4.21
CA LEU A 177 -4.04 2.81 -5.09
C LEU A 177 -5.42 2.69 -4.44
N VAL A 178 -5.68 1.58 -3.74
CA VAL A 178 -6.95 1.40 -3.00
C VAL A 178 -7.06 2.42 -1.87
N GLU A 179 -5.98 2.67 -1.12
CA GLU A 179 -5.97 3.68 -0.05
C GLU A 179 -6.21 5.10 -0.59
N GLN A 180 -5.57 5.44 -1.71
CA GLN A 180 -5.79 6.73 -2.39
C GLN A 180 -7.24 6.87 -2.86
N LEU A 181 -7.82 5.81 -3.44
CA LEU A 181 -9.22 5.79 -3.86
C LEU A 181 -10.16 6.01 -2.66
N MET A 182 -9.97 5.25 -1.57
CA MET A 182 -10.78 5.40 -0.36
C MET A 182 -10.67 6.81 0.24
N THR A 183 -9.47 7.39 0.23
CA THR A 183 -9.24 8.75 0.71
C THR A 183 -9.94 9.78 -0.18
N SER A 184 -9.90 9.60 -1.50
CA SER A 184 -10.62 10.45 -2.45
C SER A 184 -12.13 10.38 -2.26
N CYS A 185 -12.70 9.17 -2.09
CA CYS A 185 -14.13 9.00 -1.84
C CYS A 185 -14.56 9.72 -0.55
N ARG A 186 -13.83 9.52 0.56
CA ARG A 186 -14.11 10.22 1.82
C ARG A 186 -14.04 11.74 1.66
N ARG A 187 -13.08 12.26 0.90
CA ARG A 187 -12.97 13.69 0.63
C ARG A 187 -14.17 14.21 -0.17
N GLN A 188 -14.62 13.46 -1.18
CA GLN A 188 -15.81 13.81 -1.95
C GLN A 188 -17.07 13.83 -1.08
N GLU A 189 -17.23 12.84 -0.20
CA GLU A 189 -18.35 12.81 0.76
C GLU A 189 -18.37 14.08 1.64
N VAL A 190 -17.22 14.46 2.22
CA VAL A 190 -17.11 15.68 3.04
C VAL A 190 -17.50 16.93 2.25
N ILE A 191 -16.96 17.10 1.02
CA ILE A 191 -17.27 18.26 0.17
C ILE A 191 -18.77 18.31 -0.14
N LEU A 192 -19.38 17.17 -0.48
CA LEU A 192 -20.80 17.10 -0.81
C LEU A 192 -21.67 17.44 0.41
N MET A 193 -21.32 16.95 1.60
CA MET A 193 -22.03 17.29 2.85
C MET A 193 -21.93 18.78 3.19
N GLU A 194 -20.74 19.38 3.10
CA GLU A 194 -20.54 20.81 3.31
C GLU A 194 -21.34 21.65 2.30
N THR A 195 -21.34 21.21 1.05
CA THR A 195 -22.07 21.87 -0.04
C THR A 195 -23.58 21.79 0.18
N ALA A 196 -24.12 20.64 0.56
CA ALA A 196 -25.54 20.47 0.88
C ALA A 196 -25.96 21.37 2.04
N HIS A 197 -25.17 21.41 3.12
CA HIS A 197 -25.41 22.30 4.26
C HIS A 197 -25.41 23.78 3.84
N ASN A 198 -24.45 24.19 3.02
CA ASN A 198 -24.39 25.56 2.50
C ASN A 198 -25.60 25.91 1.63
N PHE A 199 -26.05 24.99 0.77
CA PHE A 199 -27.27 25.18 -0.01
C PHE A 199 -28.49 25.30 0.88
N ARG A 200 -28.66 24.41 1.87
CA ARG A 200 -29.78 24.48 2.82
C ARG A 200 -29.87 25.84 3.49
N ASN A 201 -28.75 26.34 4.00
CA ASN A 201 -28.72 27.64 4.69
C ASN A 201 -29.11 28.80 3.76
N ARG A 202 -28.60 28.79 2.52
CA ARG A 202 -28.93 29.84 1.53
C ARG A 202 -30.39 29.77 1.08
N ILE A 203 -30.90 28.56 0.80
CA ILE A 203 -32.29 28.33 0.41
C ILE A 203 -33.24 28.79 1.53
N ALA A 204 -32.96 28.40 2.78
CA ALA A 204 -33.74 28.82 3.94
C ALA A 204 -33.76 30.36 4.10
N ALA A 205 -32.62 31.03 3.87
CA ALA A 205 -32.53 32.49 3.91
C ALA A 205 -33.36 33.15 2.80
N ILE A 206 -33.26 32.65 1.55
CA ILE A 206 -34.06 33.14 0.41
C ILE A 206 -35.55 32.95 0.69
N GLY A 207 -35.97 31.78 1.19
CA GLY A 207 -37.34 31.52 1.60
C GLY A 207 -37.83 32.45 2.71
N GLY A 208 -36.96 32.75 3.68
CA GLY A 208 -37.21 33.74 4.73
C GLY A 208 -37.45 35.14 4.18
N PHE A 209 -36.60 35.61 3.27
CA PHE A 209 -36.76 36.92 2.64
C PHE A 209 -37.99 37.01 1.73
N SER A 210 -38.25 35.99 0.92
CA SER A 210 -39.41 35.93 0.01
C SER A 210 -40.72 36.03 0.79
N ARG A 211 -40.85 35.25 1.88
CA ARG A 211 -42.00 35.35 2.80
C ARG A 211 -42.16 36.75 3.40
N ARG A 212 -41.06 37.40 3.75
CA ARG A 212 -41.08 38.75 4.32
C ARG A 212 -41.52 39.80 3.29
N ILE A 213 -41.03 39.70 2.05
CA ILE A 213 -41.41 40.60 0.95
C ILE A 213 -42.91 40.44 0.63
N ALA A 214 -43.39 39.20 0.47
CA ALA A 214 -44.80 38.92 0.19
C ALA A 214 -45.74 39.51 1.26
N ARG A 215 -45.34 39.45 2.54
CA ARG A 215 -46.11 40.03 3.65
C ARG A 215 -46.10 41.57 3.68
N LEU A 216 -45.01 42.20 3.27
CA LEU A 216 -44.85 43.66 3.34
C LEU A 216 -45.45 44.38 2.13
N ALA A 217 -45.47 43.73 0.96
CA ALA A 217 -45.87 44.32 -0.31
C ALA A 217 -47.34 44.05 -0.68
N GLN A 218 -48.22 43.78 0.28
CA GLN A 218 -49.61 43.33 0.08
C GLN A 218 -50.32 43.96 -1.13
N ASP A 219 -51.03 43.13 -1.91
CA ASP A 219 -51.82 43.51 -3.10
C ASP A 219 -51.03 44.20 -4.22
N THR A 220 -49.72 43.96 -4.30
CA THR A 220 -48.87 44.41 -5.42
C THR A 220 -48.34 43.23 -6.23
N GLU A 221 -47.97 43.50 -7.48
CA GLU A 221 -47.24 42.57 -8.35
C GLU A 221 -45.96 42.03 -7.70
N LEU A 222 -45.34 42.81 -6.80
CA LEU A 222 -44.19 42.40 -6.01
C LEU A 222 -44.53 41.28 -5.01
N ALA A 223 -45.75 41.29 -4.44
CA ALA A 223 -46.21 40.22 -3.55
C ALA A 223 -46.48 38.91 -4.32
N GLU A 224 -47.05 38.99 -5.52
CA GLU A 224 -47.23 37.83 -6.39
C GLU A 224 -45.88 37.22 -6.80
N THR A 225 -44.93 38.06 -7.22
CA THR A 225 -43.56 37.63 -7.57
C THR A 225 -42.84 36.97 -6.37
N ALA A 226 -42.98 37.55 -5.18
CA ALA A 226 -42.39 36.97 -3.96
C ALA A 226 -43.04 35.64 -3.55
N THR A 227 -44.33 35.44 -3.86
CA THR A 227 -45.03 34.19 -3.63
C THR A 227 -44.55 33.10 -4.60
N HIS A 228 -44.40 33.43 -5.89
CA HIS A 228 -43.81 32.51 -6.87
C HIS A 228 -42.38 32.11 -6.50
N LEU A 229 -41.56 33.06 -6.03
CA LEU A 229 -40.22 32.75 -5.54
C LEU A 229 -40.24 31.80 -4.33
N GLN A 230 -41.26 31.91 -3.46
CA GLN A 230 -41.42 30.99 -2.34
C GLN A 230 -41.77 29.57 -2.79
N GLU A 231 -42.58 29.40 -3.83
CA GLU A 231 -42.91 28.08 -4.38
C GLU A 231 -41.66 27.40 -4.97
N GLU A 232 -40.85 28.14 -5.72
CA GLU A 232 -39.56 27.68 -6.24
C GLU A 232 -38.58 27.26 -5.11
N VAL A 233 -38.55 28.04 -4.02
CA VAL A 233 -37.74 27.69 -2.84
C VAL A 233 -38.20 26.37 -2.22
N VAL A 234 -39.52 26.14 -2.10
CA VAL A 234 -40.05 24.87 -1.56
C VAL A 234 -39.69 23.69 -2.46
N ALA A 235 -39.78 23.85 -3.79
CA ALA A 235 -39.34 22.83 -4.73
C ALA A 235 -37.83 22.51 -4.58
N LEU A 236 -36.99 23.54 -4.44
CA LEU A 236 -35.55 23.42 -4.19
C LEU A 236 -35.24 22.72 -2.86
N GLU A 237 -35.96 23.04 -1.78
CA GLU A 237 -35.85 22.34 -0.49
C GLU A 237 -36.19 20.85 -0.64
N GLY A 238 -37.20 20.52 -1.45
CA GLY A 238 -37.57 19.14 -1.79
C GLY A 238 -36.44 18.39 -2.49
N HIS A 239 -35.89 18.96 -3.57
CA HIS A 239 -34.77 18.37 -4.31
C HIS A 239 -33.52 18.20 -3.43
N LEU A 240 -33.19 19.19 -2.60
CA LEU A 240 -32.05 19.10 -1.69
C LEU A 240 -32.25 18.01 -0.63
N SER A 241 -33.47 17.85 -0.12
CA SER A 241 -33.79 16.80 0.84
C SER A 241 -33.70 15.40 0.23
N GLU A 242 -34.06 15.24 -1.05
CA GLU A 242 -33.86 13.99 -1.79
C GLU A 242 -32.38 13.71 -2.05
N PHE A 243 -31.62 14.72 -2.48
CA PHE A 243 -30.17 14.63 -2.65
C PHE A 243 -29.47 14.15 -1.38
N GLU A 244 -29.82 14.70 -0.22
CA GLU A 244 -29.22 14.28 1.05
C GLU A 244 -29.59 12.85 1.48
N LYS A 245 -30.77 12.36 1.11
CA LYS A 245 -31.12 10.95 1.35
C LYS A 245 -30.18 10.02 0.58
N TYR A 246 -29.83 10.34 -0.66
CA TYR A 246 -28.86 9.56 -1.44
C TYR A 246 -27.47 9.58 -0.80
N MET A 247 -27.08 10.72 -0.21
CA MET A 247 -25.81 10.86 0.51
C MET A 247 -25.76 10.13 1.86
N SER A 248 -26.93 9.80 2.44
CA SER A 248 -27.05 9.17 3.77
C SER A 248 -27.17 7.65 3.71
N LEU A 249 -27.28 7.06 2.51
CA LEU A 249 -27.32 5.62 2.34
C LEU A 249 -25.91 5.05 2.56
N PRO A 250 -25.73 4.05 3.44
CA PRO A 250 -24.44 3.40 3.58
C PRO A 250 -24.09 2.73 2.25
N SER A 251 -22.90 3.06 1.73
CA SER A 251 -22.27 2.38 0.59
C SER A 251 -22.26 0.87 0.88
N GLN A 252 -23.09 0.10 0.17
CA GLN A 252 -23.15 -1.36 0.27
C GLN A 252 -21.89 -2.02 -0.29
#